data_AF-A0A7Y5HX51-F1
#
_entry.id   AF-A0A7Y5HX51-F1
#
_cell.length_a   1.000
_cell.length_b   1.000
_cell.length_c   1.000
_cell.angle_alpha   90.00
_cell.angle_beta   90.00
_cell.angle_gamma   90.00
#
_symmetry.space_group_name_H-M   'P 1'
#
loop_
_entity.id
_entity.type
_entity.pdbx_description
1 polymer ?
#
loop_
_entity_poly.entity_id
_entity_poly.type
_entity_poly.pdbx_seq_one_letter_code
_entity_poly.pdbx_strand_id
1 'polypeptide(L)'
;MKRMLINATQPEERRLAIVDGQKLLDYEIEIEGREQRKGNIYKAVVTRVEPSLEACFVDYGEDRHGFLPFKEIARQYFTPGVSPSQARINEVIKEGQELLVQVEKEERGNKGAALTTFISLAGRYVVLMPNNPRGGGVSRRIEGEDRAELKEAMDQLEYPNGMSIIARTAGIGRSAPELQWDLNYLLKLWNAIDGAAKGGKGAFLIYQESSLVIRAIRDYF
;
A
#
# COMPACT_ATOMS: atom_id res chain seq x y z
N MET A 1 -27.74 15.21 -4.16
CA MET A 1 -26.61 15.39 -3.21
C MET A 1 -26.11 14.02 -2.85
N LYS A 2 -24.81 13.78 -3.08
CA LYS A 2 -24.16 12.52 -2.72
C LYS A 2 -24.00 12.41 -1.20
N ARG A 3 -24.33 11.25 -0.65
CA ARG A 3 -24.24 10.93 0.78
C ARG A 3 -23.66 9.53 0.95
N MET A 4 -22.82 9.37 1.98
CA MET A 4 -22.33 8.07 2.46
C MET A 4 -23.16 7.67 3.68
N LEU A 5 -23.81 6.51 3.61
CA LEU A 5 -24.60 5.95 4.71
C LEU A 5 -23.86 4.74 5.27
N ILE A 6 -23.56 4.74 6.57
CA ILE A 6 -22.86 3.65 7.25
C ILE A 6 -23.82 3.04 8.27
N ASN A 7 -24.01 1.72 8.20
CA ASN A 7 -24.75 0.96 9.20
C ASN A 7 -23.80 -0.05 9.87
N ALA A 8 -23.48 0.22 11.13
CA ALA A 8 -22.67 -0.62 12.00
C ALA A 8 -23.46 -1.05 13.25
N THR A 9 -24.79 -1.18 13.13
CA THR A 9 -25.65 -1.58 14.26
C THR A 9 -25.41 -3.04 14.66
N GLN A 10 -25.02 -3.89 13.70
CA GLN A 10 -24.69 -5.29 13.96
C GLN A 10 -23.17 -5.44 14.06
N PRO A 11 -22.65 -6.20 15.04
CA PRO A 11 -21.21 -6.41 15.17
C PRO A 11 -20.66 -7.29 14.04
N GLU A 12 -21.43 -8.30 13.61
CA GLU A 12 -21.06 -9.30 12.61
C GLU A 12 -20.88 -8.71 11.20
N GLU A 13 -21.55 -7.59 10.91
CA GLU A 13 -21.51 -6.95 9.59
C GLU A 13 -21.52 -5.42 9.67
N ARG A 14 -20.68 -4.81 8.85
CA ARG A 14 -20.71 -3.38 8.56
C ARG A 14 -21.19 -3.18 7.13
N ARG A 15 -22.15 -2.28 6.94
CA ARG A 15 -22.73 -1.99 5.62
C ARG A 15 -22.48 -0.53 5.25
N LEU A 16 -22.09 -0.30 4.01
CA LEU A 16 -21.86 1.03 3.47
C LEU A 16 -22.66 1.21 2.18
N ALA A 17 -23.37 2.32 2.06
CA ALA A 17 -24.09 2.70 0.84
C ALA A 17 -23.68 4.10 0.39
N ILE A 18 -23.40 4.24 -0.90
CA ILE A 18 -23.25 5.54 -1.56
C ILE A 18 -24.54 5.85 -2.29
N VAL A 19 -25.17 6.99 -1.98
CA VAL A 19 -26.44 7.40 -2.58
C VAL A 19 -26.34 8.81 -3.16
N ASP A 20 -27.01 9.06 -4.29
CA ASP A 20 -27.27 10.43 -4.78
C ASP A 20 -28.78 10.70 -4.77
N GLY A 21 -29.22 11.55 -3.84
CA GLY A 21 -30.64 11.66 -3.53
C GLY A 21 -31.16 10.31 -3.03
N GLN A 22 -32.17 9.75 -3.69
CA GLN A 22 -32.74 8.44 -3.35
C GLN A 22 -32.19 7.29 -4.22
N LYS A 23 -31.27 7.57 -5.13
CA LYS A 23 -30.67 6.56 -6.00
C LYS A 23 -29.45 5.95 -5.32
N LEU A 24 -29.46 4.62 -5.14
CA LEU A 24 -28.29 3.85 -4.73
C LEU A 24 -27.27 3.84 -5.88
N LEU A 25 -26.05 4.30 -5.60
CA LEU A 25 -24.93 4.25 -6.53
C LEU A 25 -24.06 3.03 -6.28
N ASP A 26 -23.81 2.72 -5.00
CA ASP A 26 -22.97 1.59 -4.61
C ASP A 26 -23.35 1.08 -3.22
N TYR A 27 -23.08 -0.19 -2.97
CA TYR A 27 -23.37 -0.87 -1.72
C TYR A 27 -22.35 -1.96 -1.43
N GLU A 28 -21.71 -1.88 -0.27
CA GLU A 28 -20.71 -2.83 0.18
C GLU A 28 -21.02 -3.35 1.58
N ILE A 29 -20.59 -4.58 1.84
CA ILE A 29 -20.67 -5.24 3.15
C ILE A 29 -19.30 -5.76 3.54
N GLU A 30 -18.91 -5.54 4.79
CA GLU A 30 -17.73 -6.12 5.44
C GLU A 30 -18.24 -7.04 6.55
N ILE A 31 -17.86 -8.32 6.47
CA ILE A 31 -18.24 -9.35 7.43
C ILE A 31 -17.02 -9.61 8.32
N GLU A 32 -17.23 -9.64 9.62
CA GLU A 32 -16.18 -9.90 10.60
C GLU A 32 -15.48 -11.25 10.33
N GLY A 33 -14.15 -11.28 10.42
CA GLY A 33 -13.35 -12.49 10.20
C GLY A 33 -13.20 -12.91 8.73
N ARG A 34 -13.80 -12.19 7.78
CA ARG A 34 -13.56 -12.35 6.33
C ARG A 34 -12.89 -11.12 5.73
N GLU A 35 -12.20 -10.33 6.54
CA GLU A 35 -11.50 -9.15 6.04
C GLU A 35 -10.38 -9.53 5.09
N GLN A 36 -10.36 -8.88 3.92
CA GLN A 36 -9.20 -8.96 3.04
C GLN A 36 -8.04 -8.23 3.72
N ARG A 37 -6.86 -8.83 3.65
CA ARG A 37 -5.63 -8.30 4.23
C ARG A 37 -4.69 -7.75 3.16
N LYS A 38 -4.96 -8.05 1.89
CA LYS A 38 -4.18 -7.49 0.78
C LYS A 38 -4.14 -5.96 0.87
N GLY A 39 -2.94 -5.40 0.78
CA GLY A 39 -2.70 -3.97 0.85
C GLY A 39 -2.51 -3.42 2.27
N ASN A 40 -2.83 -4.18 3.32
CA ASN A 40 -2.57 -3.78 4.69
C ASN A 40 -1.07 -3.57 4.92
N ILE A 41 -0.76 -2.62 5.79
CA ILE A 41 0.61 -2.26 6.16
C ILE A 41 0.79 -2.51 7.65
N TYR A 42 1.88 -3.17 7.98
CA TYR A 42 2.23 -3.57 9.34
C TYR A 42 3.65 -3.12 9.67
N LYS A 43 3.88 -2.85 10.95
CA LYS A 43 5.22 -3.01 11.50
C LYS A 43 5.45 -4.49 11.73
N ALA A 44 6.60 -5.00 11.31
CA ALA A 44 6.96 -6.40 11.41
C ALA A 44 8.37 -6.57 11.98
N VAL A 45 8.64 -7.74 12.54
CA VAL A 45 9.94 -8.11 13.12
C VAL A 45 10.48 -9.32 12.37
N VAL A 46 11.71 -9.24 11.88
CA VAL A 46 12.37 -10.38 11.23
C VAL A 46 12.56 -11.50 12.26
N THR A 47 11.98 -12.67 11.98
CA THR A 47 12.06 -13.84 12.87
C THR A 47 13.20 -14.76 12.49
N ARG A 48 13.44 -14.95 11.18
CA ARG A 48 14.59 -15.72 10.66
C ARG A 48 14.96 -15.26 9.27
N VAL A 49 16.24 -15.39 8.93
CA VAL A 49 16.78 -15.14 7.58
C VAL A 49 17.12 -16.46 6.92
N GLU A 50 16.67 -16.67 5.67
CA GLU A 50 16.82 -17.91 4.91
C GLU A 50 17.57 -17.66 3.59
N PRO A 51 18.90 -17.74 3.59
CA PRO A 51 19.72 -17.42 2.41
C PRO A 51 19.42 -18.32 1.21
N SER A 52 19.10 -19.59 1.45
CA SER A 52 18.75 -20.55 0.39
C SER A 52 17.48 -20.16 -0.39
N LEU A 53 16.58 -19.39 0.23
CA LEU A 53 15.37 -18.88 -0.40
C LEU A 53 15.53 -17.44 -0.89
N GLU A 54 16.69 -16.81 -0.63
CA GLU A 54 16.91 -15.37 -0.77
C GLU A 54 15.76 -14.56 -0.13
N ALA A 55 15.39 -14.91 1.11
CA ALA A 55 14.24 -14.32 1.78
C ALA A 55 14.39 -14.32 3.30
N CYS A 56 13.56 -13.55 3.99
CA CYS A 56 13.38 -13.66 5.43
C CYS A 56 11.90 -13.90 5.77
N PHE A 57 11.67 -14.46 6.95
CA PHE A 57 10.35 -14.59 7.52
C PHE A 57 10.17 -13.50 8.57
N VAL A 58 8.98 -12.91 8.62
CA VAL A 58 8.67 -11.81 9.55
C VAL A 58 7.41 -12.11 10.33
N ASP A 59 7.43 -11.79 11.62
CA ASP A 59 6.23 -11.67 12.44
C ASP A 59 5.64 -10.29 12.23
N TYR A 60 4.38 -10.23 11.84
CA TYR A 60 3.64 -8.99 11.60
C TYR A 60 2.32 -8.94 12.42
N GLY A 61 2.19 -9.83 13.41
CA GLY A 61 1.03 -9.91 14.32
C GLY A 61 -0.06 -10.89 13.90
N GLU A 62 0.17 -11.68 12.84
CA GLU A 62 -0.75 -12.72 12.37
C GLU A 62 -0.25 -14.13 12.76
N ASP A 63 -1.14 -15.12 12.72
CA ASP A 63 -0.86 -16.50 13.13
C ASP A 63 0.31 -17.15 12.36
N ARG A 64 0.51 -16.78 11.08
CA ARG A 64 1.61 -17.28 10.26
C ARG A 64 2.57 -16.16 9.94
N HIS A 65 3.86 -16.47 10.02
CA HIS A 65 4.90 -15.54 9.59
C HIS A 65 4.76 -15.24 8.10
N GLY A 66 4.96 -13.97 7.74
CA GLY A 66 4.98 -13.53 6.36
C GLY A 66 6.30 -13.89 5.69
N PHE A 67 6.26 -14.08 4.37
CA PHE A 67 7.40 -14.34 3.53
C PHE A 67 7.83 -13.05 2.82
N LEU A 68 9.04 -12.57 3.09
CA LEU A 68 9.60 -11.35 2.53
C LEU A 68 10.85 -11.67 1.67
N PRO A 69 10.71 -11.71 0.33
CA PRO A 69 11.82 -11.95 -0.58
C PRO A 69 12.85 -10.81 -0.53
N PHE A 70 14.13 -11.12 -0.70
CA PHE A 70 15.22 -10.13 -0.67
C PHE A 70 15.03 -9.00 -1.69
N LYS A 71 14.56 -9.34 -2.89
CA LYS A 71 14.25 -8.36 -3.95
C LYS A 71 13.14 -7.37 -3.59
N GLU A 72 12.32 -7.67 -2.57
CA GLU A 72 11.22 -6.85 -2.07
C GLU A 72 11.63 -6.02 -0.84
N ILE A 73 12.93 -5.99 -0.51
CA ILE A 73 13.48 -5.25 0.62
C ILE A 73 14.12 -3.95 0.12
N ALA A 74 13.60 -2.82 0.58
CA ALA A 74 14.11 -1.50 0.28
C ALA A 74 15.50 -1.32 0.90
N ARG A 75 16.40 -0.69 0.14
CA ARG A 75 17.81 -0.53 0.51
C ARG A 75 18.02 0.22 1.82
N GLN A 76 17.05 1.04 2.24
CA GLN A 76 17.08 1.73 3.53
C GLN A 76 17.16 0.78 4.74
N TYR A 77 16.74 -0.49 4.56
CA TYR A 77 16.82 -1.51 5.60
C TYR A 77 18.14 -2.28 5.61
N PHE A 78 19.03 -2.03 4.65
CA PHE A 78 20.30 -2.76 4.57
C PHE A 78 21.29 -2.24 5.60
N THR A 79 22.04 -3.14 6.22
CA THR A 79 23.20 -2.77 7.04
C THR A 79 24.13 -1.83 6.25
N PRO A 80 24.52 -0.66 6.81
CA PRO A 80 25.45 0.26 6.14
C PRO A 80 26.79 -0.38 5.79
N GLY A 81 27.41 0.07 4.70
CA GLY A 81 28.77 -0.36 4.30
C GLY A 81 28.83 -1.55 3.33
N VAL A 82 27.71 -2.20 3.03
CA VAL A 82 27.63 -3.25 2.01
C VAL A 82 27.16 -2.66 0.67
N SER A 83 27.88 -2.95 -0.42
CA SER A 83 27.43 -2.54 -1.75
C SER A 83 26.11 -3.22 -2.11
N PRO A 84 25.04 -2.48 -2.49
CA PRO A 84 23.75 -3.08 -2.84
C PRO A 84 23.79 -4.07 -4.01
N SER A 85 24.81 -4.00 -4.87
CA SER A 85 24.96 -4.90 -6.03
C SER A 85 25.55 -6.26 -5.68
N GLN A 86 26.19 -6.40 -4.51
CA GLN A 86 26.85 -7.62 -4.05
C GLN A 86 26.23 -8.15 -2.74
N ALA A 87 25.29 -7.41 -2.17
CA ALA A 87 24.66 -7.72 -0.91
C ALA A 87 23.97 -9.08 -0.94
N ARG A 88 24.26 -9.91 0.06
CA ARG A 88 23.48 -11.10 0.37
C ARG A 88 22.56 -10.83 1.54
N ILE A 89 21.38 -11.44 1.57
CA ILE A 89 20.37 -11.16 2.60
C ILE A 89 20.89 -11.35 4.03
N ASN A 90 21.70 -12.39 4.28
CA ASN A 90 22.29 -12.65 5.61
C ASN A 90 23.36 -11.63 6.04
N GLU A 91 23.86 -10.81 5.12
CA GLU A 91 24.82 -9.74 5.42
C GLU A 91 24.10 -8.44 5.75
N VAL A 92 22.94 -8.20 5.14
CA VAL A 92 22.26 -6.91 5.21
C VAL A 92 20.98 -6.90 6.05
N ILE A 93 20.37 -8.05 6.32
CA ILE A 93 19.18 -8.20 7.17
C ILE A 93 19.50 -9.11 8.36
N LYS A 94 18.99 -8.74 9.54
CA LYS A 94 19.24 -9.45 10.80
C LYS A 94 17.94 -9.86 11.47
N GLU A 95 17.99 -10.95 12.24
CA GLU A 95 16.90 -11.33 13.14
C GLU A 95 16.65 -10.24 14.19
N GLY A 96 15.39 -10.04 14.56
CA GLY A 96 14.93 -8.97 15.44
C GLY A 96 14.85 -7.59 14.78
N GLN A 97 15.26 -7.44 13.52
CA GLN A 97 15.15 -6.17 12.81
C GLN A 97 13.68 -5.82 12.54
N GLU A 98 13.29 -4.59 12.86
CA GLU A 98 11.95 -4.06 12.57
C GLU A 98 11.87 -3.52 11.14
N LEU A 99 10.81 -3.88 10.42
CA LEU A 99 10.55 -3.50 9.04
C LEU A 99 9.12 -2.96 8.90
N LEU A 100 8.90 -2.03 7.97
CA LEU A 100 7.56 -1.68 7.51
C LEU A 100 7.25 -2.56 6.30
N VAL A 101 6.17 -3.33 6.36
CA VAL A 101 5.80 -4.30 5.34
C VAL A 101 4.36 -4.11 4.88
N GLN A 102 4.10 -4.35 3.61
CA GLN A 102 2.79 -4.38 2.99
C GLN A 102 2.48 -5.79 2.49
N VAL A 103 1.23 -6.23 2.69
CA VAL A 103 0.73 -7.50 2.16
C VAL A 103 0.48 -7.38 0.66
N GLU A 104 1.29 -8.06 -0.15
CA GLU A 104 1.12 -8.12 -1.61
C GLU A 104 0.14 -9.24 -1.99
N LYS A 105 0.28 -10.41 -1.35
CA LYS A 105 -0.58 -11.59 -1.56
C LYS A 105 -0.94 -12.19 -0.22
N GLU A 106 -2.22 -12.51 -0.08
CA GLU A 106 -2.76 -13.13 1.12
C GLU A 106 -2.23 -14.56 1.31
N GLU A 107 -2.41 -15.06 2.52
CA GLU A 107 -2.11 -16.44 2.87
C GLU A 107 -2.87 -17.40 1.96
N ARG A 108 -2.17 -18.45 1.51
CA ARG A 108 -2.77 -19.47 0.64
C ARG A 108 -2.40 -20.86 1.13
N GLY A 109 -3.41 -21.59 1.59
CA GLY A 109 -3.23 -22.92 2.16
C GLY A 109 -2.29 -22.86 3.36
N ASN A 110 -1.14 -23.52 3.24
CA ASN A 110 -0.14 -23.55 4.31
C ASN A 110 0.94 -22.45 4.20
N LYS A 111 0.90 -21.62 3.16
CA LYS A 111 1.89 -20.56 2.94
C LYS A 111 1.41 -19.25 3.59
N GLY A 112 2.27 -18.64 4.39
CA GLY A 112 2.07 -17.29 4.92
C GLY A 112 1.99 -16.24 3.79
N ALA A 113 1.59 -15.02 4.15
CA ALA A 113 1.40 -13.93 3.21
C ALA A 113 2.71 -13.55 2.51
N ALA A 114 2.64 -13.17 1.24
CA ALA A 114 3.78 -12.58 0.55
C ALA A 114 3.82 -11.08 0.85
N LEU A 115 4.96 -10.60 1.31
CA LEU A 115 5.15 -9.25 1.77
C LEU A 115 6.16 -8.49 0.91
N THR A 116 6.05 -7.17 0.93
CA THR A 116 7.04 -6.26 0.38
C THR A 116 7.29 -5.11 1.33
N THR A 117 8.51 -4.57 1.34
CA THR A 117 8.76 -3.29 2.01
C THR A 117 8.53 -2.10 1.09
N PHE A 118 8.35 -2.31 -0.22
CA PHE A 118 8.02 -1.25 -1.16
C PHE A 118 6.54 -0.90 -1.05
N ILE A 119 6.25 0.08 -0.21
CA ILE A 119 4.89 0.49 0.09
C ILE A 119 4.26 1.09 -1.17
N SER A 120 2.99 0.76 -1.38
CA SER A 120 2.15 1.31 -2.43
C SER A 120 0.84 1.81 -1.82
N LEU A 121 0.51 3.08 -2.03
CA LEU A 121 -0.73 3.70 -1.57
C LEU A 121 -1.56 4.09 -2.78
N ALA A 122 -2.64 3.37 -3.03
CA ALA A 122 -3.50 3.62 -4.18
C ALA A 122 -4.50 4.72 -3.85
N GLY A 123 -4.38 5.86 -4.52
CA GLY A 123 -5.42 6.90 -4.58
C GLY A 123 -6.39 6.61 -5.72
N ARG A 124 -7.27 7.57 -6.03
CA ARG A 124 -8.28 7.38 -7.08
C ARG A 124 -7.66 7.35 -8.48
N TYR A 125 -6.73 8.25 -8.74
CA TYR A 125 -6.14 8.50 -10.05
C TYR A 125 -4.67 8.10 -10.11
N VAL A 126 -3.94 8.20 -9.00
CA VAL A 126 -2.53 7.83 -8.91
C VAL A 126 -2.26 6.81 -7.81
N VAL A 127 -1.13 6.13 -7.89
CA VAL A 127 -0.57 5.31 -6.81
C VAL A 127 0.74 5.95 -6.38
N LEU A 128 0.89 6.22 -5.09
CA LEU A 128 2.13 6.72 -4.50
C LEU A 128 3.00 5.55 -4.05
N MET A 129 4.27 5.56 -4.44
CA MET A 129 5.33 4.64 -4.02
C MET A 129 6.38 5.42 -3.22
N PRO A 130 6.21 5.62 -1.90
CA PRO A 130 7.02 6.57 -1.13
C PRO A 130 8.47 6.13 -0.91
N ASN A 131 8.80 4.86 -1.10
CA ASN A 131 10.15 4.33 -0.89
C ASN A 131 10.67 3.50 -2.08
N ASN A 132 10.12 3.73 -3.27
CA ASN A 132 10.59 3.13 -4.50
C ASN A 132 10.71 4.19 -5.60
N PRO A 133 11.88 4.82 -5.81
CA PRO A 133 12.07 5.85 -6.83
C PRO A 133 12.02 5.31 -8.27
N ARG A 134 12.07 3.98 -8.46
CA ARG A 134 12.08 3.34 -9.78
C ARG A 134 10.72 2.78 -10.20
N GLY A 135 9.70 2.90 -9.34
CA GLY A 135 8.38 2.29 -9.55
C GLY A 135 7.41 3.08 -10.42
N GLY A 136 7.73 4.32 -10.79
CA GLY A 136 6.78 5.25 -11.40
C GLY A 136 6.46 5.02 -12.87
N GLY A 137 5.43 5.70 -13.35
CA GLY A 137 5.05 5.76 -14.77
C GLY A 137 3.55 5.76 -15.02
N VAL A 138 3.16 5.41 -16.24
CA VAL A 138 1.74 5.29 -16.63
C VAL A 138 1.37 3.81 -16.71
N SER A 139 0.15 3.46 -16.25
CA SER A 139 -0.40 2.10 -16.35
C SER A 139 -0.24 1.53 -17.76
N ARG A 140 0.19 0.26 -17.85
CA ARG A 140 0.36 -0.46 -19.14
C ARG A 140 -0.93 -0.64 -19.94
N ARG A 141 -2.09 -0.41 -19.31
CA ARG A 141 -3.40 -0.49 -19.97
C ARG A 141 -3.77 0.78 -20.74
N ILE A 142 -2.95 1.83 -20.65
CA ILE A 142 -3.19 3.13 -21.27
C ILE A 142 -2.18 3.26 -22.40
N GLU A 143 -2.67 3.57 -23.61
CA GLU A 143 -1.88 3.62 -24.83
C GLU A 143 -2.25 4.86 -25.65
N GLY A 144 -1.49 5.15 -26.71
CA GLY A 144 -1.79 6.24 -27.63
C GLY A 144 -1.75 7.63 -26.99
N GLU A 145 -2.68 8.48 -27.41
CA GLU A 145 -2.81 9.90 -27.02
C GLU A 145 -3.09 10.04 -25.51
N ASP A 146 -4.02 9.25 -24.96
CA ASP A 146 -4.33 9.22 -23.52
C ASP A 146 -3.07 9.03 -22.65
N ARG A 147 -2.12 8.20 -23.12
CA ARG A 147 -0.87 7.96 -22.40
C ARG A 147 0.06 9.17 -22.45
N ALA A 148 0.10 9.87 -23.58
CA ALA A 148 0.94 11.05 -23.76
C ALA A 148 0.42 12.21 -22.90
N GLU A 149 -0.88 12.48 -22.95
CA GLU A 149 -1.54 13.52 -22.16
C GLU A 149 -1.39 13.26 -20.65
N LEU A 150 -1.65 12.03 -20.21
CA LEU A 150 -1.55 11.68 -18.80
C LEU A 150 -0.11 11.76 -18.29
N LYS A 151 0.88 11.45 -19.14
CA LYS A 151 2.28 11.63 -18.82
C LYS A 151 2.63 13.11 -18.65
N GLU A 152 2.18 13.97 -19.57
CA GLU A 152 2.40 15.42 -19.49
C GLU A 152 1.76 16.03 -18.24
N ALA A 153 0.56 15.58 -17.87
CA ALA A 153 -0.10 16.00 -16.63
C ALA A 153 0.66 15.49 -15.38
N MET A 154 1.19 14.27 -15.42
CA MET A 154 2.01 13.71 -14.34
C MET A 154 3.35 14.43 -14.15
N ASP A 155 3.97 14.90 -15.24
CA ASP A 155 5.26 15.61 -15.19
C ASP A 155 5.15 16.97 -14.46
N GLN A 156 3.93 17.49 -14.27
CA GLN A 156 3.66 18.72 -13.52
C GLN A 156 3.43 18.48 -12.02
N LEU A 157 3.40 17.21 -11.57
CA LEU A 157 3.09 16.89 -10.18
C LEU A 157 4.29 17.09 -9.26
N GLU A 158 4.03 17.70 -8.11
CA GLU A 158 5.03 17.97 -7.08
C GLU A 158 4.94 16.92 -5.96
N TYR A 159 6.06 16.25 -5.72
CA TYR A 159 6.22 15.30 -4.62
C TYR A 159 7.68 15.20 -4.18
N PRO A 160 7.95 14.75 -2.94
CA PRO A 160 9.31 14.65 -2.43
C PRO A 160 10.23 13.72 -3.25
N ASN A 161 11.51 14.08 -3.30
CA ASN A 161 12.55 13.25 -3.90
C ASN A 161 12.60 11.85 -3.27
N GLY A 162 12.88 10.83 -4.08
CA GLY A 162 12.98 9.44 -3.63
C GLY A 162 11.65 8.67 -3.68
N MET A 163 10.54 9.36 -3.91
CA MET A 163 9.24 8.73 -4.18
C MET A 163 9.03 8.55 -5.68
N SER A 164 8.06 7.72 -6.06
CA SER A 164 7.54 7.71 -7.42
C SER A 164 6.03 7.56 -7.43
N ILE A 165 5.42 7.85 -8.57
CA ILE A 165 3.97 7.80 -8.76
C ILE A 165 3.60 7.01 -10.01
N ILE A 166 2.48 6.27 -9.95
CA ILE A 166 1.93 5.53 -11.09
C ILE A 166 0.55 6.08 -11.42
N ALA A 167 0.31 6.51 -12.66
CA ALA A 167 -1.04 6.86 -13.09
C ALA A 167 -1.91 5.61 -13.33
N ARG A 168 -3.12 5.64 -12.76
CA ARG A 168 -4.17 4.63 -12.92
C ARG A 168 -5.02 4.95 -14.16
N THR A 169 -5.70 3.93 -14.69
CA THR A 169 -6.65 4.10 -15.81
C THR A 169 -7.75 5.12 -15.52
N ALA A 170 -8.16 5.27 -14.26
CA ALA A 170 -9.15 6.27 -13.86
C ALA A 170 -8.66 7.73 -13.95
N GLY A 171 -7.34 7.93 -14.10
CA GLY A 171 -6.72 9.24 -14.27
C GLY A 171 -6.78 9.79 -15.71
N ILE A 172 -7.22 9.00 -16.70
CA ILE A 172 -7.37 9.48 -18.09
C ILE A 172 -8.32 10.68 -18.12
N GLY A 173 -7.93 11.73 -18.85
CA GLY A 173 -8.68 12.97 -18.98
C GLY A 173 -8.71 13.87 -17.73
N ARG A 174 -7.93 13.55 -16.68
CA ARG A 174 -7.81 14.39 -15.49
C ARG A 174 -6.69 15.40 -15.64
N SER A 175 -6.96 16.60 -15.15
CA SER A 175 -5.99 17.70 -15.15
C SER A 175 -4.92 17.52 -14.07
N ALA A 176 -3.75 18.12 -14.26
CA ALA A 176 -2.67 18.09 -13.26
C ALA A 176 -3.13 18.54 -11.85
N PRO A 177 -3.95 19.59 -11.67
CA PRO A 177 -4.48 19.95 -10.36
C PRO A 177 -5.35 18.87 -9.70
N GLU A 178 -6.18 18.14 -10.47
CA GLU A 178 -6.98 17.02 -9.94
C GLU A 178 -6.09 15.86 -9.50
N LEU A 179 -5.06 15.54 -10.29
CA LEU A 179 -4.08 14.52 -9.95
C LEU A 179 -3.25 14.91 -8.72
N GLN A 180 -2.85 16.19 -8.60
CA GLN A 180 -2.12 16.71 -7.44
C GLN A 180 -2.97 16.65 -6.18
N TRP A 181 -4.29 16.87 -6.28
CA TRP A 181 -5.18 16.77 -5.14
C TRP A 181 -5.25 15.34 -4.58
N ASP A 182 -5.38 14.34 -5.45
CA ASP A 182 -5.31 12.92 -5.08
C ASP A 182 -3.93 12.57 -4.48
N LEU A 183 -2.85 13.03 -5.10
CA LEU A 183 -1.48 12.83 -4.60
C LEU A 183 -1.25 13.45 -3.22
N ASN A 184 -1.76 14.66 -2.97
CA ASN A 184 -1.63 15.33 -1.69
C ASN A 184 -2.32 14.57 -0.54
N TYR A 185 -3.43 13.90 -0.83
CA TYR A 185 -4.05 12.99 0.14
C TYR A 185 -3.13 11.81 0.46
N LEU A 186 -2.56 11.17 -0.56
CA LEU A 186 -1.64 10.04 -0.37
C LEU A 186 -0.37 10.42 0.39
N LEU A 187 0.17 11.62 0.15
CA LEU A 187 1.33 12.15 0.89
C LEU A 187 0.99 12.34 2.39
N LYS A 188 -0.20 12.85 2.70
CA LYS A 188 -0.68 12.96 4.10
C LYS A 188 -0.85 11.58 4.74
N LEU A 189 -1.44 10.64 4.02
CA LEU A 189 -1.60 9.26 4.48
C LEU A 189 -0.24 8.62 4.76
N TRP A 190 0.73 8.77 3.85
CA TRP A 190 2.08 8.28 4.05
C TRP A 190 2.74 8.86 5.30
N ASN A 191 2.63 10.17 5.53
CA ASN A 191 3.18 10.81 6.73
C ASN A 191 2.57 10.24 8.03
N ALA A 192 1.28 9.92 8.02
CA ALA A 192 0.62 9.28 9.16
C ALA A 192 1.14 7.85 9.38
N ILE A 193 1.31 7.07 8.30
CA ILE A 193 1.86 5.70 8.35
C ILE A 193 3.30 5.70 8.86
N ASP A 194 4.18 6.55 8.30
CA ASP A 194 5.57 6.68 8.70
C ASP A 194 5.71 7.17 10.16
N GLY A 195 4.83 8.09 10.59
CA GLY A 195 4.74 8.52 11.98
C GLY A 195 4.35 7.39 12.94
N ALA A 196 3.31 6.61 12.59
CA ALA A 196 2.86 5.48 13.40
C ALA A 196 3.92 4.36 13.50
N ALA A 197 4.66 4.10 12.41
CA ALA A 197 5.73 3.11 12.39
C ALA A 197 6.88 3.41 13.37
N LYS A 198 7.12 4.71 13.66
CA LYS A 198 8.14 5.17 14.62
C LYS A 198 7.67 5.11 16.07
N GLY A 199 6.36 5.17 16.31
CA GLY A 199 5.78 5.27 17.65
C GLY A 199 5.65 3.94 18.42
N GLY A 200 5.38 2.84 17.73
CA GLY A 200 5.22 1.51 18.36
C GLY A 200 6.45 0.62 18.24
N LYS A 201 6.60 -0.36 19.13
CA LYS A 201 7.61 -1.43 19.04
C LYS A 201 6.94 -2.77 18.74
N GLY A 202 7.68 -3.67 18.10
CA GLY A 202 7.19 -5.00 17.77
C GLY A 202 6.22 -5.02 16.58
N ALA A 203 5.46 -6.10 16.48
CA ALA A 203 4.59 -6.38 15.35
C ALA A 203 3.17 -5.85 15.58
N PHE A 204 2.66 -5.00 14.68
CA PHE A 204 1.28 -4.50 14.75
C PHE A 204 0.79 -3.91 13.42
N LEU A 205 -0.53 -3.91 13.24
CA LEU A 205 -1.22 -3.29 12.11
C LEU A 205 -1.12 -1.76 12.19
N ILE A 206 -0.66 -1.13 11.10
CA ILE A 206 -0.59 0.33 10.97
C ILE A 206 -1.73 0.86 10.08
N TYR A 207 -2.03 0.17 8.98
CA TYR A 207 -3.01 0.61 8.01
C TYR A 207 -3.79 -0.58 7.43
N GLN A 208 -5.12 -0.47 7.47
CA GLN A 208 -6.04 -1.47 6.95
C GLN A 208 -6.68 -0.99 5.65
N GLU A 209 -6.15 -1.46 4.51
CA GLU A 209 -6.60 -1.04 3.18
C GLU A 209 -8.05 -1.49 2.88
N SER A 210 -8.45 -2.64 3.41
CA SER A 210 -9.76 -3.23 3.13
C SER A 210 -10.94 -2.53 3.79
N SER A 211 -10.69 -1.61 4.74
CA SER A 211 -11.71 -0.88 5.47
C SER A 211 -12.72 -0.25 4.52
N LEU A 212 -14.01 -0.59 4.68
CA LEU A 212 -15.10 -0.04 3.86
C LEU A 212 -15.05 1.47 3.74
N VAL A 213 -14.80 2.16 4.86
CA VAL A 213 -14.79 3.62 4.91
C VAL A 213 -13.63 4.18 4.08
N ILE A 214 -12.45 3.59 4.20
CA ILE A 214 -11.26 4.03 3.47
C ILE A 214 -11.46 3.86 1.96
N ARG A 215 -11.96 2.69 1.53
CA ARG A 215 -12.25 2.43 0.11
C ARG A 215 -13.33 3.37 -0.43
N ALA A 216 -14.40 3.57 0.33
CA ALA A 216 -15.50 4.44 -0.07
C ALA A 216 -15.08 5.92 -0.15
N ILE A 217 -14.25 6.40 0.78
CA ILE A 217 -13.68 7.76 0.69
C ILE A 217 -12.83 7.87 -0.58
N ARG A 218 -11.85 6.98 -0.77
CA ARG A 218 -10.97 7.00 -1.95
C ARG A 218 -11.73 7.01 -3.27
N ASP A 219 -12.75 6.17 -3.39
CA ASP A 219 -13.39 5.91 -4.67
C ASP A 219 -14.50 6.95 -5.00
N TYR A 220 -15.08 7.62 -3.99
CA TYR A 220 -16.23 8.51 -4.17
C TYR A 220 -16.08 9.97 -3.73
N PHE A 221 -15.15 10.29 -2.82
CA PHE A 221 -14.99 11.61 -2.19
C PHE A 221 -13.57 12.16 -2.35
#